data_AF-A0A521TWB1-F1
#
_entry.id   AF-A0A521TWB1-F1
#
_cell.length_a   1.000
_cell.length_b   1.000
_cell.length_c   1.000
_cell.angle_alpha   90.00
_cell.angle_beta   90.00
_cell.angle_gamma   90.00
#
_symmetry.space_group_name_H-M   'P 1'
#
loop_
_entity.id
_entity.type
_entity.pdbx_description
1 polymer ?
#
loop_
_entity_poly.entity_id
_entity_poly.type
_entity_poly.pdbx_seq_one_letter_code
_entity_poly.pdbx_strand_id
1 'polypeptide(L)'
;MARRRAQRTRGAGAVADGSGRAGTELVSVAAIAPDRGDLVWLNFNPQADHEQAGHRPAVILSPRAYNARSGLALAVPVTSRSKGRPFEVLLPDGLAVRGVVLVDQIRSVDWEARHVEIADRLPRETEALIRGIARPLLE
;
A
#
# COMPACT_ATOMS: atom_id res chain seq x y z
N MET A 1 -47.23 -26.13 -34.85
CA MET A 1 -47.62 -27.56 -34.90
C MET A 1 -46.35 -28.43 -34.82
N ALA A 2 -46.48 -29.70 -34.39
CA ALA A 2 -45.43 -30.72 -34.20
C ALA A 2 -44.36 -30.80 -35.33
N ARG A 3 -43.14 -31.34 -35.17
CA ARG A 3 -42.64 -32.58 -34.52
C ARG A 3 -41.13 -32.35 -34.17
N ARG A 4 -40.36 -33.13 -33.37
CA ARG A 4 -40.53 -34.36 -32.56
C ARG A 4 -39.42 -34.42 -31.47
N ARG A 5 -39.43 -35.42 -30.56
CA ARG A 5 -38.30 -35.77 -29.65
C ARG A 5 -37.25 -36.66 -30.35
N ALA A 6 -36.01 -36.61 -29.88
CA ALA A 6 -35.05 -37.72 -29.94
C ALA A 6 -34.29 -37.84 -28.61
N GLN A 7 -34.28 -39.03 -28.01
CA GLN A 7 -33.47 -39.38 -26.82
C GLN A 7 -32.38 -40.37 -27.25
N ARG A 8 -31.13 -40.17 -26.79
CA ARG A 8 -30.06 -41.19 -26.77
C ARG A 8 -29.19 -40.94 -25.51
N THR A 9 -29.37 -41.78 -24.49
CA THR A 9 -28.47 -42.89 -24.04
C THR A 9 -27.36 -42.44 -23.08
N ARG A 10 -27.34 -43.05 -21.88
CA ARG A 10 -26.30 -42.90 -20.85
C ARG A 10 -25.11 -43.83 -21.11
N GLY A 11 -23.91 -43.36 -20.78
CA GLY A 11 -22.70 -44.13 -20.43
C GLY A 11 -21.73 -43.11 -19.81
N ALA A 12 -21.36 -43.15 -18.52
CA ALA A 12 -20.71 -44.19 -17.73
C ALA A 12 -19.22 -44.35 -18.04
N GLY A 13 -18.37 -43.87 -17.12
CA GLY A 13 -16.94 -44.23 -17.03
C GLY A 13 -15.95 -43.30 -17.72
N ALA A 14 -15.45 -42.30 -16.99
CA ALA A 14 -14.12 -41.73 -17.22
C ALA A 14 -13.43 -41.61 -15.86
N VAL A 15 -12.26 -42.23 -15.72
CA VAL A 15 -11.51 -42.36 -14.46
C VAL A 15 -10.72 -41.07 -14.24
N ALA A 16 -10.84 -40.47 -13.05
CA ALA A 16 -9.98 -39.37 -12.63
C ALA A 16 -8.74 -39.94 -11.93
N ASP A 17 -7.61 -39.94 -12.62
CA ASP A 17 -6.32 -40.35 -12.08
C ASP A 17 -5.46 -39.12 -11.73
N GLY A 18 -4.71 -39.22 -10.62
CA GLY A 18 -3.37 -38.65 -10.52
C GLY A 18 -3.20 -37.14 -10.32
N SER A 19 -2.68 -36.78 -9.13
CA SER A 19 -1.73 -35.67 -8.93
C SER A 19 -2.24 -34.21 -8.92
N GLY A 20 -3.29 -33.95 -8.14
CA GLY A 20 -3.43 -32.63 -7.50
C GLY A 20 -2.27 -32.40 -6.53
N ARG A 21 -1.28 -31.59 -6.94
CA ARG A 21 -0.11 -31.26 -6.10
C ARG A 21 -0.56 -30.66 -4.78
N ALA A 22 0.07 -31.08 -3.68
CA ALA A 22 -0.18 -30.53 -2.36
C ALA A 22 -0.09 -28.99 -2.41
N GLY A 23 -1.17 -28.32 -2.03
CA GLY A 23 -1.15 -26.88 -1.85
C GLY A 23 -0.23 -26.56 -0.69
N THR A 24 0.95 -26.01 -0.98
CA THR A 24 1.75 -25.33 0.03
C THR A 24 0.91 -24.16 0.53
N GLU A 25 0.30 -24.34 1.70
CA GLU A 25 -0.38 -23.27 2.41
C GLU A 25 0.64 -22.16 2.64
N LEU A 26 0.45 -21.03 1.96
CA LEU A 26 1.29 -19.85 2.13
C LEU A 26 1.02 -19.30 3.52
N VAL A 27 1.81 -19.75 4.49
CA VAL A 27 1.80 -19.23 5.84
C VAL A 27 2.15 -17.75 5.75
N SER A 28 1.15 -16.89 5.94
CA SER A 28 1.32 -15.45 6.02
C SER A 28 2.31 -15.15 7.15
N VAL A 29 3.52 -14.73 6.79
CA VAL A 29 4.40 -14.06 7.74
C VAL A 29 3.70 -12.76 8.07
N ALA A 30 3.13 -12.67 9.28
CA ALA A 30 2.34 -11.52 9.71
C ALA A 30 3.09 -10.22 9.39
N ALA A 31 2.52 -9.42 8.49
CA ALA A 31 3.17 -8.23 7.97
C ALA A 31 3.52 -7.29 9.14
N ILE A 32 4.80 -7.01 9.30
CA ILE A 32 5.29 -6.14 10.35
C ILE A 32 4.75 -4.73 10.06
N ALA A 33 3.73 -4.31 10.80
CA ALA A 33 3.10 -2.99 10.66
C ALA A 33 4.16 -1.89 10.55
N PRO A 34 4.04 -0.90 9.66
CA PRO A 34 5.06 0.11 9.49
C PRO A 34 5.10 1.04 10.72
N ASP A 35 6.21 1.76 10.90
CA ASP A 35 6.43 2.73 11.97
C ASP A 35 6.66 4.14 11.43
N ARG A 36 6.61 5.12 12.33
CA ARG A 36 6.98 6.49 12.04
C ARG A 36 8.41 6.57 11.47
N GLY A 37 8.54 7.28 10.37
CA GLY A 37 9.79 7.48 9.63
C GLY A 37 10.13 6.36 8.66
N ASP A 38 9.35 5.28 8.59
CA ASP A 38 9.54 4.26 7.56
C ASP A 38 9.13 4.85 6.20
N LEU A 39 9.99 4.65 5.18
CA LEU A 39 9.69 4.88 3.78
C LEU A 39 9.09 3.61 3.20
N VAL A 40 7.90 3.72 2.63
CA VAL A 40 7.11 2.58 2.17
C VAL A 40 6.63 2.76 0.75
N TRP A 41 6.36 1.66 0.03
CA TRP A 41 5.53 1.67 -1.17
C TRP A 41 4.08 1.36 -0.81
N LEU A 42 3.16 2.14 -1.39
CA LEU A 42 1.73 2.02 -1.19
C LEU A 42 0.98 2.36 -2.48
N ASN A 43 -0.14 1.67 -2.71
CA ASN A 43 -1.13 2.06 -3.70
C ASN A 43 -2.07 3.11 -3.08
N PHE A 44 -2.19 4.28 -3.69
CA PHE A 44 -3.10 5.35 -3.24
C PHE A 44 -4.46 5.38 -3.97
N ASN A 45 -4.70 4.46 -4.91
CA ASN A 45 -5.99 4.37 -5.61
C ASN A 45 -7.06 3.63 -4.76
N PRO A 46 -8.37 3.88 -4.96
CA PRO A 46 -8.93 4.97 -5.78
C PRO A 46 -8.64 6.34 -5.15
N GLN A 47 -8.74 7.37 -5.99
CA GLN A 47 -8.53 8.76 -5.58
C GLN A 47 -9.67 9.65 -6.08
N ALA A 48 -9.84 10.80 -5.44
CA ALA A 48 -10.67 11.89 -5.93
C ALA A 48 -9.80 13.09 -6.35
N ASP A 49 -9.94 13.50 -7.62
CA ASP A 49 -9.49 14.80 -8.13
C ASP A 49 -8.02 15.16 -7.80
N HIS A 50 -7.80 16.03 -6.80
CA HIS A 50 -6.49 16.58 -6.42
C HIS A 50 -5.62 15.65 -5.55
N GLU A 51 -6.17 14.54 -5.04
CA GLU A 51 -5.41 13.55 -4.27
C GLU A 51 -4.22 12.95 -5.07
N GLN A 52 -3.25 12.36 -4.38
CA GLN A 52 -2.13 11.67 -5.04
C GLN A 52 -2.51 10.22 -5.44
N ALA A 53 -2.07 9.84 -6.65
CA ALA A 53 -2.48 8.61 -7.33
C ALA A 53 -1.44 7.49 -7.30
N GLY A 54 -1.95 6.28 -7.53
CA GLY A 54 -1.18 5.13 -8.01
C GLY A 54 -0.29 4.46 -6.98
N HIS A 55 0.52 3.51 -7.44
CA HIS A 55 1.56 2.89 -6.63
C HIS A 55 2.77 3.83 -6.57
N ARG A 56 3.11 4.30 -5.37
CA ARG A 56 4.17 5.30 -5.16
C ARG A 56 4.78 5.19 -3.75
N PRO A 57 5.95 5.82 -3.52
CA PRO A 57 6.51 5.86 -2.20
C PRO A 57 5.74 6.82 -1.30
N ALA A 58 5.80 6.58 0.01
CA ALA A 58 5.25 7.43 1.06
C ALA A 58 6.10 7.34 2.33
N VAL A 59 5.98 8.33 3.21
CA VAL A 59 6.53 8.31 4.57
C VAL A 59 5.39 8.04 5.54
N ILE A 60 5.62 7.19 6.54
CA ILE A 60 4.66 6.96 7.63
C ILE A 60 4.90 7.94 8.78
N LEU A 61 3.84 8.59 9.26
CA LEU A 61 3.88 9.62 10.31
C LEU A 61 3.32 9.11 11.66
N SER A 62 2.35 8.20 11.61
CA SER A 62 1.75 7.58 12.79
C SER A 62 2.64 6.48 13.38
N PRO A 63 2.67 6.33 14.72
CA PRO A 63 3.56 5.37 15.37
C PRO A 63 3.07 3.93 15.19
N ARG A 64 3.99 2.97 15.13
CA ARG A 64 3.73 1.52 15.04
C ARG A 64 2.64 1.01 15.99
N ALA A 65 2.59 1.52 17.22
CA ALA A 65 1.59 1.13 18.22
C ALA A 65 0.14 1.55 17.88
N TYR A 66 -0.04 2.62 17.09
CA TYR A 66 -1.33 2.93 16.48
C TYR A 66 -1.54 2.01 15.26
N ASN A 67 -0.58 1.98 14.34
CA ASN A 67 -0.69 1.29 13.04
C ASN A 67 -1.06 -0.20 13.19
N ALA A 68 -0.38 -0.91 14.10
CA ALA A 68 -0.60 -2.33 14.37
C ALA A 68 -1.95 -2.63 15.05
N ARG A 69 -2.58 -1.63 15.69
CA ARG A 69 -3.86 -1.80 16.40
C ARG A 69 -5.06 -1.40 15.54
N SER A 70 -4.87 -0.49 14.58
CA SER A 70 -5.94 0.03 13.73
C SER A 70 -6.02 -0.61 12.34
N GLY A 71 -4.93 -1.22 11.84
CA GLY A 71 -4.75 -1.53 10.42
C GLY A 71 -4.54 -0.27 9.55
N LEU A 72 -4.57 0.93 10.15
CA LEU A 72 -4.48 2.22 9.47
C LEU A 72 -3.15 2.91 9.77
N ALA A 73 -2.53 3.51 8.77
CA ALA A 73 -1.37 4.38 8.92
C ALA A 73 -1.65 5.77 8.33
N LEU A 74 -1.14 6.81 8.97
CA LEU A 74 -1.06 8.14 8.40
C LEU A 74 0.17 8.18 7.49
N ALA A 75 -0.07 8.09 6.18
CA ALA A 75 0.94 8.08 5.14
C ALA A 75 0.94 9.41 4.39
N VAL A 76 2.13 9.90 4.05
CA VAL A 76 2.31 11.12 3.24
C VAL A 76 3.08 10.80 1.97
N PRO A 77 2.54 11.10 0.77
CA PRO A 77 3.09 10.63 -0.49
C PRO A 77 4.38 11.37 -0.89
N VAL A 78 5.28 10.63 -1.53
CA VAL A 78 6.47 11.16 -2.21
C VAL A 78 6.16 11.35 -3.70
N THR A 79 6.79 12.34 -4.32
CA THR A 79 6.77 12.56 -5.77
C THR A 79 8.18 12.88 -6.28
N SER A 80 8.51 12.41 -7.49
CA SER A 80 9.74 12.82 -8.20
C SER A 80 9.66 14.24 -8.78
N ARG A 81 8.48 14.88 -8.76
CA ARG A 81 8.22 16.20 -9.33
C ARG A 81 8.06 17.25 -8.23
N SER A 82 9.15 17.91 -7.87
CA SER A 82 9.10 19.13 -7.04
C SER A 82 8.46 20.29 -7.83
N LYS A 83 7.74 21.16 -7.11
CA LYS A 83 7.16 22.41 -7.63
C LYS A 83 7.50 23.61 -6.73
N GLY A 84 8.35 23.44 -5.71
CA GLY A 84 8.76 24.51 -4.80
C GLY A 84 7.64 24.99 -3.87
N ARG A 85 6.64 24.13 -3.57
CA ARG A 85 5.55 24.48 -2.64
C ARG A 85 6.03 24.51 -1.18
N PRO A 86 5.42 25.32 -0.29
CA PRO A 86 5.86 25.44 1.11
C PRO A 86 5.85 24.14 1.92
N PHE A 87 5.07 23.15 1.50
CA PHE A 87 4.93 21.84 2.14
C PHE A 87 5.80 20.74 1.50
N GLU A 88 6.71 21.09 0.58
CA GLU A 88 7.65 20.12 0.00
C GLU A 88 8.88 19.93 0.90
N VAL A 89 9.15 18.68 1.30
CA VAL A 89 10.41 18.30 1.98
C VAL A 89 11.23 17.41 1.06
N LEU A 90 12.42 17.84 0.69
CA LEU A 90 13.36 17.03 -0.09
C LEU A 90 13.85 15.83 0.73
N LEU A 91 13.77 14.63 0.15
CA LEU A 91 14.41 13.46 0.73
C LEU A 91 15.94 13.56 0.59
N PRO A 92 16.72 13.27 1.64
CA PRO A 92 18.18 13.26 1.56
C PRO A 92 18.69 12.16 0.62
N ASP A 93 19.87 12.36 0.06
CA ASP A 93 20.55 11.36 -0.75
C ASP A 93 20.93 10.11 0.06
N GLY A 94 21.14 9.00 -0.65
CA GLY A 94 21.51 7.70 -0.07
C GLY A 94 20.31 6.80 0.29
N LEU A 95 19.09 7.35 0.30
CA LEU A 95 17.86 6.57 0.50
C LEU A 95 17.45 5.77 -0.75
N ALA A 96 16.73 4.67 -0.55
CA ALA A 96 16.15 3.85 -1.62
C ALA A 96 15.09 4.59 -2.47
N VAL A 97 14.55 5.70 -1.95
CA VAL A 97 13.55 6.56 -2.59
C VAL A 97 14.12 7.97 -2.77
N ARG A 98 13.91 8.56 -3.95
CA ARG A 98 14.27 9.95 -4.25
C ARG A 98 13.03 10.78 -4.58
N GLY A 99 13.06 12.07 -4.25
CA GLY A 99 12.00 13.02 -4.56
C GLY A 99 11.69 13.95 -3.39
N VAL A 100 10.50 14.56 -3.43
CA VAL A 100 9.97 15.41 -2.35
C VAL A 100 8.74 14.76 -1.71
N VAL A 101 8.65 14.85 -0.39
CA VAL A 101 7.45 14.53 0.40
C VAL A 101 6.48 15.71 0.29
N LEU A 102 5.20 15.43 -0.01
CA LEU A 102 4.14 16.45 -0.08
C LEU A 102 3.39 16.52 1.24
N VAL A 103 3.88 17.33 2.20
CA VAL A 103 3.43 17.29 3.60
C VAL A 103 1.97 17.72 3.79
N ASP A 104 1.39 18.43 2.83
CA ASP A 104 -0.04 18.78 2.77
C ASP A 104 -0.96 17.64 2.31
N GLN A 105 -0.41 16.53 1.79
CA GLN A 105 -1.16 15.43 1.15
C GLN A 105 -1.28 14.18 2.04
N ILE A 106 -1.35 14.35 3.37
CA ILE A 106 -1.47 13.26 4.34
C ILE A 106 -2.79 12.51 4.13
N ARG A 107 -2.75 11.18 4.07
CA ARG A 107 -3.95 10.32 4.03
C ARG A 107 -3.86 9.23 5.10
N SER A 108 -4.99 8.94 5.74
CA SER A 108 -5.15 7.72 6.52
C SER A 108 -5.44 6.57 5.56
N VAL A 109 -4.59 5.55 5.56
CA VAL A 109 -4.66 4.43 4.63
C VAL A 109 -4.62 3.10 5.38
N ASP A 110 -5.43 2.15 4.96
CA ASP A 110 -5.31 0.75 5.36
C ASP A 110 -3.99 0.20 4.79
N TRP A 111 -3.01 -0.07 5.65
CA TRP A 111 -1.67 -0.50 5.22
C TRP A 111 -1.62 -2.01 4.97
N GLU A 112 -2.52 -2.78 5.58
CA GLU A 112 -2.55 -4.24 5.49
C GLU A 112 -3.24 -4.68 4.20
N ALA A 113 -4.44 -4.15 3.93
CA ALA A 113 -5.18 -4.39 2.69
C ALA A 113 -4.52 -3.76 1.45
N ARG A 114 -3.60 -2.80 1.63
CA ARG A 114 -2.78 -2.22 0.56
C ARG A 114 -1.41 -2.88 0.42
N HIS A 115 -1.12 -3.92 1.20
CA HIS A 115 0.11 -4.71 1.17
C HIS A 115 1.37 -3.84 1.22
N VAL A 116 1.50 -3.02 2.27
CA VAL A 116 2.62 -2.09 2.42
C VAL A 116 3.99 -2.78 2.34
N GLU A 117 4.89 -2.22 1.53
CA GLU A 117 6.27 -2.69 1.43
C GLU A 117 7.20 -1.65 2.05
N ILE A 118 7.96 -2.01 3.10
CA ILE A 118 8.97 -1.12 3.68
C ILE A 118 10.21 -1.12 2.79
N ALA A 119 10.57 0.05 2.26
CA ALA A 119 11.71 0.24 1.36
C ALA A 119 12.96 0.75 2.10
N ASP A 120 12.79 1.63 3.08
CA ASP A 120 13.89 2.29 3.80
C ASP A 120 13.41 2.93 5.11
N ARG A 121 14.29 3.62 5.83
CA ARG A 121 13.94 4.47 6.99
C ARG A 121 14.60 5.84 6.91
N LEU A 122 13.81 6.89 7.15
CA LEU A 122 14.31 8.25 7.18
C LEU A 122 15.29 8.50 8.34
N PRO A 123 16.29 9.38 8.14
CA PRO A 123 17.01 10.01 9.24
C PRO A 123 16.04 10.73 10.19
N ARG A 124 16.33 10.68 11.49
CA ARG A 124 15.49 11.29 12.55
C ARG A 124 15.23 12.77 12.32
N GLU A 125 16.20 13.50 11.77
CA GLU A 125 16.08 14.93 11.48
C GLU A 125 15.08 15.21 10.35
N THR A 126 15.13 14.43 9.27
CA THR A 126 14.15 14.51 8.16
C THR A 126 12.74 14.14 8.63
N GLU A 127 12.61 13.08 9.42
CA GLU A 127 11.34 12.65 10.02
C GLU A 127 10.74 13.75 10.91
N ALA A 128 11.55 14.31 11.82
CA ALA A 128 11.15 15.39 12.70
C ALA A 128 10.79 16.69 11.94
N LEU A 129 11.49 17.01 10.85
CA LEU A 129 11.18 18.13 9.97
C LEU A 129 9.81 17.97 9.30
N ILE A 130 9.54 16.79 8.71
CA ILE A 130 8.24 16.48 8.10
C ILE A 130 7.11 16.64 9.12
N ARG A 131 7.26 16.09 10.33
CA ARG A 131 6.28 16.29 11.41
C ARG A 131 6.17 17.74 11.88
N GLY A 132 7.27 18.50 11.84
CA GLY A 132 7.29 19.92 12.17
C GLY A 132 6.48 20.77 11.20
N ILE A 133 6.52 20.42 9.91
CA ILE A 133 5.76 21.06 8.82
C ILE A 133 4.30 20.58 8.80
N ALA A 134 4.03 19.34 9.20
CA ALA A 134 2.67 18.80 9.30
C ALA A 134 1.87 19.38 10.49
N ARG A 135 2.53 19.75 11.60
CA ARG A 135 1.85 20.19 12.84
C ARG A 135 0.88 21.37 12.62
N PRO A 136 1.23 22.48 11.92
CA PRO A 136 0.31 23.58 11.66
C PRO A 136 -0.91 23.28 10.78
N LEU A 137 -1.06 22.03 10.30
CA LEU A 137 -2.27 21.58 9.59
C LEU A 137 -3.34 21.03 10.54
N LEU A 138 -3.05 20.96 11.86
CA LEU A 138 -3.87 20.31 12.88
C LEU A 138 -4.12 21.20 14.11
N GLU A 139 -3.72 22.48 14.04
CA GLU A 139 -3.77 23.50 15.11
C GLU A 139 -4.46 24.78 14.60
#